data_AF-A0A520H700-F1
#
_entry.id   AF-A0A520H700-F1
#
_cell.length_a   1.000
_cell.length_b   1.000
_cell.length_c   1.000
_cell.angle_alpha   90.00
_cell.angle_beta   90.00
_cell.angle_gamma   90.00
#
_symmetry.space_group_name_H-M   'P 1'
#
loop_
_entity.id
_entity.type
_entity.pdbx_description
1 polymer ?
#
loop_
_entity_poly.entity_id
_entity_poly.type
_entity_poly.pdbx_seq_one_letter_code
_entity_poly.pdbx_strand_id
1 'polypeptide(L)'
;MPEFEGDGYAAWINQPDIAITPATASEKIAISALKNDTYKRSLGAVTAQQVIDAKTFVTQCAITTNVDGSVRGSGLPTISNVGTLSMLSLHVQSLARAYGNHQDNDALSKLQIFLRYLEEQGLAEGAEGKLSINGYPTVREFAVGFLESLPYIEDADSKSAVIKMLKWLYEYNVIYNPNPALEQSLDYMHNYSRFLVELALLSTSDDEIARDLKSFSRYLEKFSQTRTGAISGIKPDGVGFHHNSQHISYLYAYSTWIYRAVELKGTPFKISQIAYD
;
A
#
# COMPACT_ATOMS: atom_id res chain seq x y z
N MET A 1 24.83 4.47 11.89
CA MET A 1 24.54 3.72 10.65
C MET A 1 23.43 4.45 9.93
N PRO A 2 23.45 4.54 8.59
CA PRO A 2 22.29 5.03 7.86
C PRO A 2 21.12 4.07 8.14
N GLU A 3 19.92 4.62 8.31
CA GLU A 3 18.72 3.81 8.36
C GLU A 3 18.63 2.99 7.07
N PHE A 4 18.16 1.75 7.18
CA PHE A 4 17.76 1.00 6.00
C PHE A 4 16.58 1.75 5.38
N GLU A 5 16.88 2.61 4.40
CA GLU A 5 15.86 3.11 3.50
C GLU A 5 15.23 1.87 2.84
N GLY A 6 13.94 1.60 3.10
CA GLY A 6 13.27 0.35 2.75
C GLY A 6 13.60 -0.13 1.34
N ASP A 7 14.08 -1.36 1.22
CA ASP A 7 14.39 -1.96 -0.07
C ASP A 7 13.22 -2.88 -0.45
N GLY A 8 12.49 -2.51 -1.49
CA GLY A 8 11.39 -3.30 -2.05
C GLY A 8 11.78 -4.77 -2.26
N TYR A 9 13.02 -5.01 -2.68
CA TYR A 9 13.56 -6.35 -2.83
C TYR A 9 13.75 -7.06 -1.49
N ALA A 10 14.37 -6.41 -0.49
CA ALA A 10 14.56 -6.96 0.85
C ALA A 10 13.24 -7.24 1.59
N ALA A 11 12.19 -6.47 1.32
CA ALA A 11 10.85 -6.79 1.81
C ALA A 11 10.27 -7.99 1.06
N TRP A 12 10.35 -7.99 -0.28
CA TRP A 12 9.76 -9.02 -1.14
C TRP A 12 10.30 -10.43 -0.90
N ILE A 13 11.59 -10.58 -0.55
CA ILE A 13 12.16 -11.90 -0.20
C ILE A 13 11.49 -12.56 1.01
N ASN A 14 10.79 -11.79 1.86
CA ASN A 14 10.01 -12.37 2.95
C ASN A 14 8.79 -13.07 2.33
N GLN A 15 8.79 -14.40 2.37
CA GLN A 15 7.67 -15.20 1.91
C GLN A 15 6.76 -15.56 3.10
N PRO A 16 5.45 -15.74 2.88
CA PRO A 16 4.53 -16.13 3.94
C PRO A 16 4.98 -17.44 4.61
N ASP A 17 5.23 -17.40 5.92
CA ASP A 17 5.57 -18.56 6.74
C ASP A 17 4.34 -19.15 7.44
N ILE A 18 3.30 -18.34 7.67
CA ILE A 18 2.00 -18.81 8.14
C ILE A 18 1.29 -19.51 6.98
N ALA A 19 1.01 -20.80 7.15
CA ALA A 19 0.29 -21.59 6.17
C ALA A 19 -1.13 -21.05 5.94
N ILE A 20 -1.61 -21.14 4.69
CA ILE A 20 -3.01 -20.84 4.37
C ILE A 20 -3.88 -21.96 4.96
N THR A 21 -4.88 -21.56 5.74
CA THR A 21 -5.90 -22.45 6.31
C THR A 21 -7.28 -21.86 6.04
N PRO A 22 -8.34 -22.68 5.92
CA PRO A 22 -9.71 -22.18 5.77
C PRO A 22 -10.07 -21.15 6.84
N ALA A 23 -10.52 -19.96 6.41
CA ALA A 23 -10.95 -18.90 7.32
C ALA A 23 -12.19 -19.36 8.09
N THR A 24 -12.12 -19.20 9.42
CA THR A 24 -13.20 -19.49 10.34
C THR A 24 -14.37 -18.53 10.14
N ALA A 25 -15.54 -18.89 10.68
CA ALA A 25 -16.73 -18.03 10.58
C ALA A 25 -16.52 -16.64 11.20
N SER A 26 -15.83 -16.55 12.34
CA SER A 26 -15.52 -15.27 12.99
C SER A 26 -14.52 -14.45 12.19
N GLU A 27 -13.54 -15.07 11.54
CA GLU A 27 -12.59 -14.39 10.65
C GLU A 27 -13.31 -13.82 9.43
N LYS A 28 -14.21 -14.58 8.79
CA LYS A 28 -15.00 -14.09 7.65
C LYS A 28 -15.89 -12.91 7.99
N ILE A 29 -16.52 -12.94 9.17
CA ILE A 29 -17.31 -11.80 9.69
C ILE A 29 -16.40 -10.58 9.88
N ALA A 30 -15.23 -10.76 10.50
CA ALA A 30 -14.28 -9.67 10.72
C ALA A 30 -13.72 -9.10 9.41
N ILE A 31 -13.36 -9.95 8.44
CA ILE A 31 -12.91 -9.55 7.10
C ILE A 31 -13.99 -8.74 6.40
N SER A 32 -15.25 -9.19 6.47
CA SER A 32 -16.38 -8.48 5.89
C SER A 32 -16.60 -7.11 6.52
N ALA A 33 -16.50 -6.99 7.85
CA ALA A 33 -16.60 -5.70 8.55
C ALA A 33 -15.42 -4.78 8.19
N LEU A 34 -14.20 -5.30 8.15
CA LEU A 34 -13.02 -4.54 7.72
C LEU A 34 -13.18 -4.01 6.28
N LYS A 35 -13.64 -4.84 5.34
CA LYS A 35 -13.89 -4.43 3.94
C LYS A 35 -15.00 -3.39 3.81
N ASN A 36 -16.12 -3.60 4.49
CA ASN A 36 -17.35 -2.85 4.22
C ASN A 36 -17.57 -1.64 5.14
N ASP A 37 -16.87 -1.59 6.27
CA ASP A 37 -17.01 -0.52 7.26
C ASP A 37 -15.70 0.26 7.44
N THR A 38 -14.62 -0.40 7.89
CA THR A 38 -13.37 0.29 8.26
C THR A 38 -12.58 0.79 7.07
N TYR A 39 -12.43 -0.06 6.04
CA TYR A 39 -11.62 0.21 4.84
C TYR A 39 -12.46 0.43 3.58
N LYS A 40 -13.77 0.65 3.74
CA LYS A 40 -14.63 1.03 2.63
C LYS A 40 -14.25 2.43 2.16
N ARG A 41 -13.54 2.51 1.03
CA ARG A 41 -13.23 3.79 0.39
C ARG A 41 -14.50 4.48 -0.11
N SER A 42 -14.59 5.77 0.18
CA SER A 42 -15.47 6.68 -0.54
C SER A 42 -14.65 7.39 -1.61
N LEU A 43 -15.27 7.67 -2.75
CA LEU A 43 -14.63 8.50 -3.76
C LEU A 43 -14.52 9.95 -3.27
N GLY A 44 -13.35 10.53 -3.44
CA GLY A 44 -13.17 11.96 -3.28
C GLY A 44 -13.81 12.76 -4.42
N ALA A 45 -13.82 14.09 -4.26
CA ALA A 45 -14.20 15.00 -5.33
C ALA A 45 -13.12 15.08 -6.42
N VAL A 46 -13.52 15.48 -7.63
CA VAL A 46 -12.62 15.80 -8.74
C VAL A 46 -13.10 17.08 -9.42
N THR A 47 -12.17 17.96 -9.78
CA THR A 47 -12.46 19.21 -10.50
C THR A 47 -12.45 18.97 -12.01
N ALA A 48 -13.17 19.80 -12.77
CA ALA A 48 -13.17 19.72 -14.23
C ALA A 48 -11.76 19.84 -14.83
N GLN A 49 -10.91 20.70 -14.25
CA GLN A 49 -9.52 20.87 -14.72
C GLN A 49 -8.69 19.60 -14.52
N GLN A 50 -8.79 18.93 -13.36
CA GLN A 50 -8.09 17.67 -13.10
C GLN A 50 -8.50 16.58 -14.09
N VAL A 51 -9.78 16.51 -14.46
CA VAL A 51 -10.25 15.56 -15.48
C VAL A 51 -9.67 15.90 -16.84
N ILE A 52 -9.69 17.18 -17.25
CA ILE A 52 -9.10 17.64 -18.51
C ILE A 52 -7.61 17.32 -18.57
N ASP A 53 -6.87 17.60 -17.51
CA ASP A 53 -5.42 17.36 -17.43
C ASP A 53 -5.11 15.87 -17.56
N ALA A 54 -5.84 15.01 -16.83
CA ALA A 54 -5.65 13.56 -16.91
C ALA A 54 -5.98 13.00 -18.30
N LYS A 55 -7.09 13.44 -18.92
CA LYS A 55 -7.47 13.00 -20.26
C LYS A 55 -6.47 13.46 -21.32
N THR A 56 -5.98 14.70 -21.18
CA THR A 56 -4.93 15.26 -22.04
C THR A 56 -3.66 14.46 -21.94
N PHE A 57 -3.21 14.17 -20.71
CA PHE A 57 -2.00 13.39 -20.46
C PHE A 57 -2.05 12.01 -21.12
N VAL A 58 -3.13 11.24 -20.88
CA VAL A 58 -3.30 9.91 -21.51
C VAL A 58 -3.31 9.99 -23.04
N THR A 59 -3.87 11.06 -23.60
CA THR A 59 -3.90 11.28 -25.05
C THR A 59 -2.50 11.58 -25.59
N GLN A 60 -1.68 12.34 -24.85
CA GLN A 60 -0.29 12.64 -25.19
C GLN A 60 0.64 11.42 -25.07
N CYS A 61 0.29 10.42 -24.25
CA CYS A 61 0.99 9.14 -24.23
C CYS A 61 0.86 8.37 -25.55
N ALA A 62 -0.01 8.79 -26.49
CA ALA A 62 -0.15 8.21 -27.82
C ALA A 62 -0.29 6.66 -27.80
N ILE A 63 -1.09 6.16 -26.86
CA ILE A 63 -1.18 4.72 -26.57
C ILE A 63 -1.85 3.98 -27.74
N THR A 64 -1.22 2.91 -28.21
CA THR A 64 -1.74 2.02 -29.25
C THR A 64 -1.59 0.57 -28.81
N THR A 65 -2.56 -0.28 -29.19
CA THR A 65 -2.52 -1.73 -28.93
C THR A 65 -1.87 -2.45 -30.11
N ASN A 66 -0.90 -3.31 -29.81
CA ASN A 66 -0.27 -4.19 -30.78
C ASN A 66 -1.16 -5.39 -31.12
N VAL A 67 -0.79 -6.16 -32.15
CA VAL A 67 -1.56 -7.34 -32.60
C VAL A 67 -1.62 -8.44 -31.52
N ASP A 68 -0.58 -8.56 -30.71
CA ASP A 68 -0.49 -9.52 -29.60
C ASP A 68 -1.25 -9.06 -28.34
N GLY A 69 -1.88 -7.89 -28.38
CA GLY A 69 -2.62 -7.31 -27.26
C GLY A 69 -1.79 -6.43 -26.34
N SER A 70 -0.45 -6.43 -26.42
CA SER A 70 0.40 -5.51 -25.65
C SER A 70 0.13 -4.04 -26.03
N VAL A 71 0.47 -3.10 -25.16
CA VAL A 71 0.29 -1.67 -25.44
C VAL A 71 1.62 -0.95 -25.54
N ARG A 72 1.70 0.04 -26.43
CA ARG A 72 2.88 0.91 -26.62
C ARG A 72 2.45 2.36 -26.68
N GLY A 73 3.38 3.28 -26.40
CA GLY A 73 3.12 4.72 -26.45
C GLY A 73 4.40 5.53 -26.36
N SER A 74 4.26 6.85 -26.20
CA SER A 74 5.35 7.78 -25.93
C SER A 74 5.93 7.50 -24.55
N GLY A 75 7.10 6.86 -24.49
CA GLY A 75 7.67 6.32 -23.25
C GLY A 75 7.73 7.30 -22.07
N LEU A 76 7.73 6.76 -20.85
CA LEU A 76 7.81 7.50 -19.58
C LEU A 76 9.22 7.38 -18.95
N PRO A 77 10.24 8.16 -19.41
CA PRO A 77 11.65 7.95 -19.07
C PRO A 77 12.00 8.15 -17.58
N THR A 78 11.10 8.73 -16.79
CA THR A 78 11.30 9.00 -15.36
C THR A 78 10.18 8.42 -14.51
N ILE A 79 9.58 7.30 -14.93
CA ILE A 79 8.44 6.67 -14.24
C ILE A 79 8.73 6.31 -12.78
N SER A 80 9.99 6.00 -12.46
CA SER A 80 10.45 5.69 -11.09
C SER A 80 10.66 6.93 -10.21
N ASN A 81 10.63 8.15 -10.76
CA ASN A 81 10.79 9.37 -9.98
C ASN A 81 9.52 9.67 -9.15
N VAL A 82 9.71 10.00 -7.87
CA VAL A 82 8.65 10.33 -6.90
C VAL A 82 7.64 11.39 -7.43
N GLY A 83 8.12 12.42 -8.13
CA GLY A 83 7.26 13.44 -8.72
C GLY A 83 6.39 12.89 -9.85
N THR A 84 6.97 12.04 -10.70
CA THR A 84 6.24 11.34 -11.76
C THR A 84 5.20 10.39 -11.15
N LEU A 85 5.59 9.55 -10.18
CA LEU A 85 4.68 8.63 -9.48
C LEU A 85 3.47 9.36 -8.89
N SER A 86 3.71 10.50 -8.23
CA SER A 86 2.65 11.34 -7.67
C SER A 86 1.68 11.84 -8.74
N MET A 87 2.21 12.35 -9.86
CA MET A 87 1.42 12.83 -10.99
C MET A 87 0.61 11.70 -11.65
N LEU A 88 1.21 10.52 -11.86
CA LEU A 88 0.54 9.37 -12.45
C LEU A 88 -0.62 8.90 -11.56
N SER A 89 -0.40 8.81 -10.25
CA SER A 89 -1.47 8.49 -9.29
C SER A 89 -2.61 9.51 -9.34
N LEU A 90 -2.30 10.81 -9.42
CA LEU A 90 -3.32 11.86 -9.54
C LEU A 90 -4.12 11.74 -10.85
N HIS A 91 -3.51 11.38 -11.97
CA HIS A 91 -4.23 11.15 -13.22
C HIS A 91 -5.14 9.92 -13.14
N VAL A 92 -4.64 8.80 -12.60
CA VAL A 92 -5.45 7.59 -12.34
C VAL A 92 -6.64 7.93 -11.44
N GLN A 93 -6.40 8.66 -10.34
CA GLN A 93 -7.42 9.12 -9.41
C GLN A 93 -8.48 9.99 -10.11
N SER A 94 -8.04 10.95 -10.92
CA SER A 94 -8.93 11.90 -11.59
C SER A 94 -9.84 11.20 -12.59
N LEU A 95 -9.32 10.22 -13.33
CA LEU A 95 -10.10 9.41 -14.27
C LEU A 95 -11.10 8.51 -13.54
N ALA A 96 -10.66 7.83 -12.47
CA ALA A 96 -11.52 6.99 -11.64
C ALA A 96 -12.68 7.78 -11.02
N ARG A 97 -12.39 8.95 -10.43
CA ARG A 97 -13.40 9.83 -9.85
C ARG A 97 -14.34 10.44 -10.89
N ALA A 98 -13.83 10.80 -12.08
CA ALA A 98 -14.68 11.31 -13.16
C ALA A 98 -15.75 10.29 -13.56
N TYR A 99 -15.35 9.03 -13.74
CA TYR A 99 -16.30 7.97 -14.01
C TYR A 99 -17.21 7.69 -12.81
N GLY A 100 -16.64 7.47 -11.62
CA GLY A 100 -17.43 7.09 -10.45
C GLY A 100 -18.43 8.14 -9.98
N ASN A 101 -18.10 9.43 -10.05
CA ASN A 101 -18.97 10.52 -9.62
C ASN A 101 -19.88 11.06 -10.72
N HIS A 102 -19.48 10.96 -12.00
CA HIS A 102 -20.15 11.65 -13.11
C HIS A 102 -20.47 10.76 -14.31
N GLN A 103 -20.19 9.45 -14.24
CA GLN A 103 -20.42 8.49 -15.33
C GLN A 103 -19.73 8.89 -16.65
N ASP A 104 -18.55 9.52 -16.55
CA ASP A 104 -17.73 9.92 -17.70
C ASP A 104 -17.08 8.69 -18.36
N ASN A 105 -17.74 8.14 -19.39
CA ASN A 105 -17.27 6.95 -20.10
C ASN A 105 -15.94 7.16 -20.82
N ASP A 106 -15.64 8.38 -21.29
CA ASP A 106 -14.34 8.68 -21.90
C ASP A 106 -13.21 8.61 -20.86
N ALA A 107 -13.47 9.08 -19.63
CA ALA A 107 -12.54 8.91 -18.52
C ALA A 107 -12.33 7.42 -18.18
N LEU A 108 -13.39 6.60 -18.18
CA LEU A 108 -13.28 5.16 -17.96
C LEU A 108 -12.42 4.48 -19.03
N SER A 109 -12.70 4.72 -20.31
CA SER A 109 -11.91 4.13 -21.40
C SER A 109 -10.44 4.52 -21.31
N LYS A 110 -10.15 5.78 -20.96
CA LYS A 110 -8.78 6.27 -20.74
C LYS A 110 -8.13 5.65 -19.51
N LEU A 111 -8.85 5.48 -18.40
CA LEU A 111 -8.35 4.80 -17.20
C LEU A 111 -7.87 3.38 -17.53
N GLN A 112 -8.72 2.61 -18.22
CA GLN A 112 -8.43 1.20 -18.53
C GLN A 112 -7.19 1.05 -19.42
N ILE A 113 -7.09 1.83 -20.51
CA ILE A 113 -5.90 1.75 -21.38
C ILE A 113 -4.65 2.32 -20.71
N PHE A 114 -4.81 3.33 -19.85
CA PHE A 114 -3.69 3.96 -19.15
C PHE A 114 -3.07 3.02 -18.12
N LEU A 115 -3.86 2.31 -17.32
CA LEU A 115 -3.33 1.35 -16.34
C LEU A 115 -2.48 0.26 -16.99
N ARG A 116 -2.95 -0.30 -18.12
CA ARG A 116 -2.19 -1.26 -18.93
C ARG A 116 -0.90 -0.67 -19.46
N TYR A 117 -0.95 0.59 -19.90
CA TYR A 117 0.23 1.30 -20.36
C TYR A 117 1.25 1.57 -19.25
N LEU A 118 0.80 1.92 -18.04
CA LEU A 118 1.68 2.12 -16.89
C LEU A 118 2.46 0.84 -16.53
N GLU A 119 1.78 -0.32 -16.58
CA GLU A 119 2.41 -1.62 -16.39
C GLU A 119 3.51 -1.88 -17.43
N GLU A 120 3.22 -1.68 -18.72
CA GLU A 120 4.19 -1.82 -19.82
C GLU A 120 5.35 -0.81 -19.74
N GLN A 121 5.14 0.34 -19.09
CA GLN A 121 6.20 1.31 -18.80
C GLN A 121 7.03 0.96 -17.57
N GLY A 122 6.75 -0.16 -16.90
CA GLY A 122 7.51 -0.65 -15.75
C GLY A 122 7.00 -0.16 -14.40
N LEU A 123 5.78 0.40 -14.32
CA LEU A 123 5.11 0.63 -13.04
C LEU A 123 4.33 -0.64 -12.64
N ALA A 124 5.06 -1.65 -12.20
CA ALA A 124 4.57 -2.99 -11.90
C ALA A 124 5.23 -3.58 -10.64
N GLU A 125 4.87 -4.81 -10.28
CA GLU A 125 5.68 -5.58 -9.32
C GLU A 125 7.11 -5.77 -9.87
N GLY A 126 8.11 -5.61 -9.01
CA GLY A 126 9.52 -5.67 -9.42
C GLY A 126 10.08 -4.37 -10.00
N ALA A 127 9.29 -3.29 -10.06
CA ALA A 127 9.73 -1.99 -10.55
C ALA A 127 10.87 -1.38 -9.72
N GLU A 128 11.78 -0.66 -10.37
CA GLU A 128 12.84 0.13 -9.71
C GLU A 128 12.29 1.32 -8.92
N GLY A 129 11.04 1.73 -9.20
CA GLY A 129 10.36 2.81 -8.48
C GLY A 129 10.29 2.53 -6.98
N LYS A 130 10.82 3.47 -6.19
CA LYS A 130 10.74 3.43 -4.73
C LYS A 130 10.05 4.69 -4.24
N LEU A 131 8.96 4.52 -3.50
CA LEU A 131 8.43 5.60 -2.69
C LEU A 131 9.44 5.86 -1.57
N SER A 132 9.84 7.11 -1.38
CA SER A 132 10.71 7.44 -0.25
C SER A 132 9.85 7.40 1.02
N ILE A 133 10.26 6.60 2.02
CA ILE A 133 9.48 6.43 3.27
C ILE A 133 9.31 7.77 3.99
N ASN A 134 10.28 8.68 3.88
CA ASN A 134 10.24 10.05 4.40
C ASN A 134 9.62 11.08 3.42
N GLY A 135 9.15 10.65 2.24
CA GLY A 135 8.43 11.47 1.25
C GLY A 135 6.95 11.63 1.61
N TYR A 136 6.67 12.23 2.78
CA TYR A 136 5.37 12.16 3.47
C TYR A 136 4.12 12.39 2.60
N PRO A 137 4.02 13.41 1.73
CA PRO A 137 2.81 13.57 0.89
C PRO A 137 2.66 12.41 -0.09
N THR A 138 3.73 12.10 -0.83
CA THR A 138 3.70 11.09 -1.89
C THR A 138 3.38 9.70 -1.36
N VAL A 139 4.02 9.25 -0.28
CA VAL A 139 3.75 7.93 0.31
C VAL A 139 2.32 7.81 0.84
N ARG A 140 1.69 8.91 1.27
CA ARG A 140 0.33 8.91 1.81
C ARG A 140 -0.76 9.03 0.75
N GLU A 141 -0.41 9.50 -0.43
CA GLU A 141 -1.38 9.83 -1.47
C GLU A 141 -1.27 8.91 -2.69
N PHE A 142 -0.07 8.36 -2.97
CA PHE A 142 0.19 7.56 -4.16
C PHE A 142 -0.77 6.37 -4.29
N ALA A 143 -0.97 5.54 -3.25
CA ALA A 143 -1.88 4.41 -3.34
C ALA A 143 -3.34 4.83 -3.58
N VAL A 144 -3.75 6.03 -3.16
CA VAL A 144 -5.15 6.44 -3.16
C VAL A 144 -5.74 6.43 -4.57
N GLY A 145 -5.01 6.97 -5.57
CA GLY A 145 -5.49 6.98 -6.95
C GLY A 145 -5.75 5.59 -7.50
N PHE A 146 -4.82 4.66 -7.28
CA PHE A 146 -4.95 3.28 -7.73
C PHE A 146 -6.04 2.52 -6.95
N LEU A 147 -6.10 2.67 -5.63
CA LEU A 147 -7.11 2.02 -4.79
C LEU A 147 -8.53 2.47 -5.15
N GLU A 148 -8.75 3.76 -5.39
CA GLU A 148 -10.03 4.29 -5.87
C GLU A 148 -10.39 3.82 -7.28
N SER A 149 -9.40 3.45 -8.10
CA SER A 149 -9.64 2.94 -9.46
C SER A 149 -10.06 1.47 -9.50
N LEU A 150 -9.69 0.66 -8.50
CA LEU A 150 -9.89 -0.81 -8.50
C LEU A 150 -11.32 -1.27 -8.84
N PRO A 151 -12.40 -0.63 -8.35
CA PRO A 151 -13.76 -1.03 -8.70
C PRO A 151 -14.11 -0.87 -10.20
N TYR A 152 -13.36 -0.04 -10.93
CA TYR A 152 -13.61 0.32 -12.33
C TYR A 152 -12.69 -0.37 -13.33
N ILE A 153 -11.73 -1.16 -12.84
CA ILE A 153 -10.89 -1.99 -13.70
C ILE A 153 -11.69 -3.24 -14.09
N GLU A 154 -12.04 -3.34 -15.37
CA GLU A 154 -12.81 -4.46 -15.92
C GLU A 154 -11.95 -5.71 -16.10
N ASP A 155 -10.73 -5.53 -16.61
CA ASP A 155 -9.79 -6.62 -16.86
C ASP A 155 -9.19 -7.16 -15.56
N ALA A 156 -9.34 -8.46 -15.33
CA ALA A 156 -8.91 -9.10 -14.09
C ALA A 156 -7.37 -9.12 -13.94
N ASP A 157 -6.66 -9.27 -15.05
CA ASP A 157 -5.19 -9.29 -15.07
C ASP A 157 -4.63 -7.91 -14.75
N SER A 158 -5.15 -6.86 -15.39
CA SER A 158 -4.82 -5.46 -15.09
C SER A 158 -5.11 -5.11 -13.62
N LYS A 159 -6.24 -5.58 -13.08
CA LYS A 159 -6.58 -5.38 -11.66
C LYS A 159 -5.57 -6.08 -10.75
N SER A 160 -5.20 -7.31 -11.08
CA SER A 160 -4.17 -8.07 -10.37
C SER A 160 -2.81 -7.38 -10.41
N ALA A 161 -2.40 -6.87 -11.58
CA ALA A 161 -1.16 -6.13 -11.77
C ALA A 161 -1.11 -4.86 -10.90
N VAL A 162 -2.18 -4.07 -10.84
CA VAL A 162 -2.27 -2.90 -9.95
C VAL A 162 -2.13 -3.30 -8.48
N ILE A 163 -2.78 -4.38 -8.05
CA ILE A 163 -2.68 -4.85 -6.65
C ILE A 163 -1.24 -5.28 -6.32
N LYS A 164 -0.59 -6.04 -7.22
CA LYS A 164 0.80 -6.48 -7.04
C LYS A 164 1.78 -5.31 -7.05
N MET A 165 1.58 -4.34 -7.93
CA MET A 165 2.33 -3.08 -7.97
C MET A 165 2.21 -2.32 -6.64
N LEU A 166 1.00 -2.17 -6.09
CA LEU A 166 0.82 -1.53 -4.79
C LEU A 166 1.51 -2.30 -3.67
N LYS A 167 1.38 -3.63 -3.65
CA LYS A 167 2.08 -4.48 -2.65
C LYS A 167 3.60 -4.36 -2.76
N TRP A 168 4.14 -4.25 -3.97
CA TRP A 168 5.56 -4.03 -4.22
C TRP A 168 6.01 -2.66 -3.69
N LEU A 169 5.36 -1.58 -4.11
CA LEU A 169 5.75 -0.20 -3.76
C LEU A 169 5.59 0.12 -2.26
N TYR A 170 4.69 -0.58 -1.57
CA TYR A 170 4.49 -0.48 -0.13
C TYR A 170 5.14 -1.62 0.66
N GLU A 171 6.10 -2.34 0.07
CA GLU A 171 6.95 -3.31 0.78
C GLU A 171 6.14 -4.34 1.60
N TYR A 172 4.98 -4.73 1.05
CA TYR A 172 3.92 -5.43 1.78
C TYR A 172 4.41 -6.69 2.50
N ASN A 173 5.33 -7.41 1.86
CA ASN A 173 5.90 -8.66 2.38
C ASN A 173 6.67 -8.50 3.70
N VAL A 174 6.96 -7.29 4.18
CA VAL A 174 7.53 -7.08 5.52
C VAL A 174 6.71 -7.77 6.62
N ILE A 175 5.39 -7.87 6.45
CA ILE A 175 4.49 -8.50 7.43
C ILE A 175 4.75 -10.00 7.59
N TYR A 176 5.34 -10.62 6.56
CA TYR A 176 5.65 -12.04 6.56
C TYR A 176 6.94 -12.39 7.29
N ASN A 177 7.75 -11.40 7.70
CA ASN A 177 8.98 -11.69 8.41
C ASN A 177 8.71 -12.16 9.86
N PRO A 178 8.92 -13.44 10.21
CA PRO A 178 8.65 -13.92 11.57
C PRO A 178 9.70 -13.46 12.59
N ASN A 179 10.91 -13.19 12.11
CA ASN A 179 12.09 -12.88 12.89
C ASN A 179 12.79 -11.68 12.25
N PRO A 180 12.24 -10.46 12.38
CA PRO A 180 12.91 -9.28 11.87
C PRO A 180 14.29 -9.18 12.53
N ALA A 181 15.34 -9.52 11.75
CA ALA A 181 16.74 -9.52 12.19
C ALA A 181 17.24 -8.11 12.52
N LEU A 182 16.47 -7.08 12.13
CA LEU A 182 16.77 -5.67 12.22
C LEU A 182 15.59 -4.91 12.85
N GLU A 183 15.91 -3.69 13.26
CA GLU A 183 14.98 -2.61 13.56
C GLU A 183 13.77 -2.59 12.63
N GLN A 184 12.56 -2.56 13.18
CA GLN A 184 11.40 -2.16 12.41
C GLN A 184 11.35 -0.63 12.40
N SER A 185 11.49 -0.03 11.22
CA SER A 185 11.56 1.42 11.05
C SER A 185 10.31 2.12 11.61
N LEU A 186 10.52 3.15 12.43
CA LEU A 186 9.46 4.02 12.92
C LEU A 186 8.78 4.77 11.76
N ASP A 187 9.55 5.17 10.76
CA ASP A 187 9.01 5.85 9.57
C ASP A 187 8.17 4.91 8.71
N TYR A 188 8.58 3.64 8.59
CA TYR A 188 7.78 2.62 7.91
C TYR A 188 6.44 2.43 8.62
N MET A 189 6.46 2.23 9.95
CA MET A 189 5.24 2.11 10.74
C MET A 189 4.35 3.34 10.57
N HIS A 190 4.91 4.53 10.53
CA HIS A 190 4.10 5.74 10.40
C HIS A 190 3.49 5.93 9.01
N ASN A 191 4.26 5.66 7.95
CA ASN A 191 3.88 6.02 6.59
C ASN A 191 3.32 4.85 5.77
N TYR A 192 3.97 3.68 5.79
CA TYR A 192 3.58 2.54 4.95
C TYR A 192 2.48 1.69 5.59
N SER A 193 2.51 1.51 6.91
CA SER A 193 1.55 0.65 7.62
C SER A 193 0.08 1.01 7.36
N ARG A 194 -0.18 2.27 7.01
CA ARG A 194 -1.51 2.82 6.71
C ARG A 194 -2.26 2.04 5.63
N PHE A 195 -1.54 1.45 4.68
CA PHE A 195 -2.17 0.72 3.57
C PHE A 195 -2.10 -0.79 3.72
N LEU A 196 -1.33 -1.35 4.66
CA LEU A 196 -1.07 -2.80 4.69
C LEU A 196 -2.34 -3.61 4.94
N VAL A 197 -3.19 -3.21 5.88
CA VAL A 197 -4.47 -3.91 6.09
C VAL A 197 -5.33 -3.83 4.84
N GLU A 198 -5.44 -2.64 4.23
CA GLU A 198 -6.23 -2.47 3.02
C GLU A 198 -5.72 -3.36 1.87
N LEU A 199 -4.41 -3.40 1.65
CA LEU A 199 -3.77 -4.26 0.65
C LEU A 199 -3.96 -5.75 0.93
N ALA A 200 -4.04 -6.16 2.20
CA ALA A 200 -4.42 -7.52 2.58
C ALA A 200 -5.84 -7.85 2.12
N LEU A 201 -6.79 -6.94 2.38
CA LEU A 201 -8.21 -7.11 2.05
C LEU A 201 -8.49 -7.20 0.54
N LEU A 202 -7.54 -6.81 -0.32
CA LEU A 202 -7.68 -6.88 -1.78
C LEU A 202 -7.58 -8.31 -2.35
N SER A 203 -7.15 -9.31 -1.57
CA SER A 203 -7.24 -10.71 -2.03
C SER A 203 -8.71 -11.13 -2.21
N THR A 204 -8.95 -12.03 -3.17
CA THR A 204 -10.25 -12.64 -3.42
C THR A 204 -10.54 -13.84 -2.50
N SER A 205 -9.53 -14.33 -1.78
CA SER A 205 -9.63 -15.47 -0.89
C SER A 205 -9.64 -15.03 0.57
N ASP A 206 -10.74 -15.28 1.30
CA ASP A 206 -10.81 -15.01 2.73
C ASP A 206 -9.73 -15.77 3.53
N ASP A 207 -9.29 -16.93 3.02
CA ASP A 207 -8.24 -17.74 3.63
C ASP A 207 -6.87 -17.03 3.54
N GLU A 208 -6.58 -16.42 2.39
CA GLU A 208 -5.37 -15.60 2.21
C GLU A 208 -5.43 -14.32 3.03
N ILE A 209 -6.59 -13.64 3.04
CA ILE A 209 -6.78 -12.43 3.85
C ILE A 209 -6.59 -12.75 5.33
N ALA A 210 -7.15 -13.86 5.83
CA ALA A 210 -6.97 -14.25 7.22
C ALA A 210 -5.50 -14.50 7.57
N ARG A 211 -4.74 -15.16 6.68
CA ARG A 211 -3.29 -15.40 6.83
C ARG A 211 -2.49 -14.10 6.80
N ASP A 212 -2.86 -13.17 5.93
CA ASP A 212 -2.23 -11.85 5.82
C ASP A 212 -2.52 -10.98 7.07
N LEU A 213 -3.76 -10.94 7.55
CA LEU A 213 -4.14 -10.19 8.75
C LEU A 213 -3.48 -10.76 10.02
N LYS A 214 -3.29 -12.08 10.11
CA LYS A 214 -2.48 -12.72 11.17
C LYS A 214 -1.01 -12.31 11.07
N SER A 215 -0.46 -12.26 9.85
CA SER A 215 0.92 -11.83 9.60
C SER A 215 1.11 -10.37 9.99
N PHE A 216 0.14 -9.51 9.65
CA PHE A 216 0.14 -8.10 10.05
C PHE A 216 -0.02 -7.92 11.57
N SER A 217 -0.87 -8.72 12.23
CA SER A 217 -0.98 -8.74 13.68
C SER A 217 0.37 -9.07 14.34
N ARG A 218 1.03 -10.14 13.89
CA ARG A 218 2.39 -10.49 14.35
C ARG A 218 3.39 -9.36 14.09
N TYR A 219 3.32 -8.70 12.93
CA TYR A 219 4.16 -7.54 12.65
C TYR A 219 3.97 -6.41 13.69
N LEU A 220 2.72 -6.07 14.03
CA LEU A 220 2.42 -5.11 15.09
C LEU A 220 2.97 -5.56 16.45
N GLU A 221 2.82 -6.84 16.81
CA GLU A 221 3.36 -7.36 18.07
C GLU A 221 4.89 -7.28 18.14
N LYS A 222 5.58 -7.53 17.03
CA LYS A 222 7.04 -7.39 16.95
C LYS A 222 7.48 -5.93 17.00
N PHE A 223 6.67 -5.00 16.49
CA PHE A 223 6.96 -3.58 16.54
C PHE A 223 6.98 -3.03 17.97
N SER A 224 6.04 -3.45 18.82
CA SER A 224 5.93 -2.94 20.19
C SER A 224 6.96 -3.51 21.17
N GLN A 225 7.72 -4.54 20.77
CA GLN A 225 8.77 -5.10 21.61
C GLN A 225 9.84 -4.06 21.95
N THR A 226 10.20 -3.99 23.23
CA THR A 226 11.29 -3.13 23.71
C THR A 226 12.62 -3.54 23.07
N ARG A 227 13.45 -2.53 22.77
CA ARG A 227 14.73 -2.71 22.08
C ARG A 227 15.91 -2.35 22.96
N THR A 228 17.04 -3.02 22.76
CA THR A 228 18.29 -2.74 23.47
C THR A 228 19.20 -1.84 22.64
N GLY A 229 20.19 -1.22 23.29
CA GLY A 229 21.17 -0.35 22.62
C GLY A 229 20.54 0.85 21.92
N ALA A 230 21.18 1.31 20.85
CA ALA A 230 20.80 2.52 20.11
C ALA A 230 19.73 2.29 19.02
N ILE A 231 19.27 1.05 18.80
CA ILE A 231 18.28 0.68 17.78
C ILE A 231 16.98 1.47 17.97
N SER A 232 16.30 1.89 16.90
CA SER A 232 15.03 2.64 17.06
C SER A 232 13.94 1.83 17.76
N GLY A 233 12.97 2.56 18.33
CA GLY A 233 11.85 1.99 19.08
C GLY A 233 11.90 2.30 20.57
N ILE A 234 10.92 1.76 21.29
CA ILE A 234 10.76 1.94 22.73
C ILE A 234 11.78 1.11 23.52
N LYS A 235 12.30 1.69 24.60
CA LYS A 235 13.21 1.05 25.55
C LYS A 235 12.45 0.49 26.76
N PRO A 236 13.05 -0.41 27.55
CA PRO A 236 12.42 -0.94 28.76
C PRO A 236 12.00 0.12 29.79
N ASP A 237 12.63 1.29 29.79
CA ASP A 237 12.29 2.43 30.65
C ASP A 237 11.29 3.42 29.99
N GLY A 238 10.75 3.08 28.81
CA GLY A 238 9.79 3.89 28.07
C GLY A 238 10.41 4.99 27.20
N VAL A 239 11.73 5.18 27.23
CA VAL A 239 12.39 6.16 26.35
C VAL A 239 12.31 5.69 24.89
N GLY A 240 12.14 6.61 23.96
CA GLY A 240 12.11 6.33 22.52
C GLY A 240 13.41 6.67 21.82
N PHE A 241 13.88 5.77 20.96
CA PHE A 241 15.07 5.99 20.15
C PHE A 241 14.72 6.09 18.66
N HIS A 242 15.48 6.93 17.97
CA HIS A 242 15.57 7.01 16.51
C HIS A 242 16.92 7.62 16.13
N HIS A 243 17.45 7.31 14.94
CA HIS A 243 18.77 7.78 14.49
C HIS A 243 19.89 7.54 15.50
N ASN A 244 19.87 6.38 16.18
CA ASN A 244 20.83 5.98 17.21
C ASN A 244 20.89 6.89 18.46
N SER A 245 19.83 7.65 18.74
CA SER A 245 19.76 8.55 19.90
C SER A 245 18.35 8.62 20.48
N GLN A 246 18.21 9.15 21.70
CA GLN A 246 16.90 9.46 22.25
C GLN A 246 16.21 10.50 21.35
N HIS A 247 15.06 10.14 20.78
CA HIS A 247 14.41 10.96 19.77
C HIS A 247 12.88 10.87 19.87
N ILE A 248 12.33 11.50 20.92
CA ILE A 248 10.90 11.39 21.25
C ILE A 248 9.98 11.89 20.13
N SER A 249 10.42 12.83 19.28
CA SER A 249 9.60 13.37 18.20
C SER A 249 9.22 12.35 17.13
N TYR A 250 9.95 11.23 16.99
CA TYR A 250 9.60 10.15 16.05
C TYR A 250 8.67 9.10 16.65
N LEU A 251 8.36 9.19 17.96
CA LEU A 251 7.40 8.29 18.60
C LEU A 251 5.95 8.53 18.15
N TYR A 252 5.68 9.52 17.29
CA TYR A 252 4.40 9.58 16.56
C TYR A 252 4.08 8.26 15.84
N ALA A 253 5.10 7.45 15.50
CA ALA A 253 4.91 6.13 14.91
C ALA A 253 4.07 5.20 15.79
N TYR A 254 4.18 5.34 17.12
CA TYR A 254 3.33 4.58 18.05
C TYR A 254 1.88 5.05 18.04
N SER A 255 1.59 6.31 17.70
CA SER A 255 0.21 6.73 17.43
C SER A 255 -0.36 5.99 16.22
N THR A 256 0.41 5.87 15.14
CA THR A 256 0.01 5.06 13.98
C THR A 256 -0.15 3.59 14.34
N TRP A 257 0.78 3.02 15.10
CA TRP A 257 0.67 1.64 15.59
C TRP A 257 -0.60 1.44 16.42
N ILE A 258 -0.95 2.37 17.32
CA ILE A 258 -2.19 2.33 18.11
C ILE A 258 -3.40 2.31 17.17
N TYR A 259 -3.45 3.17 16.14
CA TYR A 259 -4.55 3.16 15.18
C TYR A 259 -4.67 1.80 14.48
N ARG A 260 -3.55 1.20 14.03
CA ARG A 260 -3.54 -0.12 13.41
C ARG A 260 -4.00 -1.23 14.36
N ALA A 261 -3.57 -1.19 15.62
CA ALA A 261 -3.99 -2.15 16.63
C ALA A 261 -5.48 -2.02 16.97
N VAL A 262 -6.00 -0.78 17.04
CA VAL A 262 -7.42 -0.49 17.30
C VAL A 262 -8.31 -0.97 16.15
N GLU A 263 -7.87 -0.87 14.91
CA GLU A 263 -8.64 -1.38 13.75
C GLU A 263 -8.88 -2.89 13.83
N LEU A 264 -7.94 -3.64 14.42
CA LEU A 264 -8.07 -5.09 14.62
C LEU A 264 -8.72 -5.44 15.97
N LYS A 265 -8.98 -4.45 16.83
CA LYS A 265 -9.59 -4.67 18.14
C LYS A 265 -10.99 -5.28 17.97
N GLY A 266 -11.28 -6.30 18.76
CA GLY A 266 -12.57 -7.01 18.67
C GLY A 266 -12.66 -8.02 17.52
N THR A 267 -11.63 -8.12 16.68
CA THR A 267 -11.52 -9.16 15.65
C THR A 267 -10.67 -10.35 16.16
N PRO A 268 -10.73 -11.52 15.49
CA PRO A 268 -9.77 -12.60 15.71
C PRO A 268 -8.32 -12.24 15.38
N PHE A 269 -8.06 -11.11 14.71
CA PHE A 269 -6.74 -10.65 14.29
C PHE A 269 -6.09 -9.66 15.25
N LYS A 270 -6.72 -9.35 16.40
CA LYS A 270 -6.17 -8.45 17.41
C LYS A 270 -4.77 -8.90 17.88
N ILE A 271 -3.94 -7.93 18.25
CA ILE A 271 -2.69 -8.19 18.97
C ILE A 271 -2.97 -8.79 20.36
N SER A 272 -1.98 -9.49 20.91
CA SER A 272 -2.00 -10.00 22.28
C SER A 272 -1.94 -8.88 23.32
N GLN A 273 -2.36 -9.20 24.55
CA GLN A 273 -2.30 -8.27 25.68
C GLN A 273 -0.85 -7.85 25.99
N ILE A 274 0.10 -8.79 25.90
CA ILE A 274 1.54 -8.52 26.13
C ILE A 274 2.09 -7.49 25.14
N ALA A 275 1.61 -7.50 23.90
CA ALA A 275 2.04 -6.52 22.91
C ALA A 275 1.39 -5.14 23.11
N TYR A 276 0.26 -5.09 23.81
CA TYR A 276 -0.48 -3.86 24.12
C TYR A 276 0.06 -3.15 25.37
N ASP A 277 0.44 -3.93 26.38
CA ASP A 277 1.03 -3.45 27.64
C ASP A 277 2.45 -2.89 27.45
#